data_AF-A0A524QV16-F1
#
_entry.id   AF-A0A524QV16-F1
#
_cell.length_a   1.000
_cell.length_b   1.000
_cell.length_c   1.000
_cell.angle_alpha   90.00
_cell.angle_beta   90.00
_cell.angle_gamma   90.00
#
_symmetry.space_group_name_H-M   'P 1'
#
loop_
_entity.id
_entity.type
_entity.pdbx_description
1 polymer ?
#
loop_
_entity_poly.entity_id
_entity_poly.type
_entity_poly.pdbx_seq_one_letter_code
_entity_poly.pdbx_strand_id
1 'polypeptide(L)'
;MTTENRALLERFRAGKKVGLARAISLVEDGRPGFQEFLHAILENPRFAKRVGLTGPPGAGKSSLVAALTRAYRDLSEEVGVVAVDPTSPYSG
;
A
#
# COMPACT_ATOMS: atom_id res chain seq x y z
N MET A 1 21.66 7.11 1.05
CA MET A 1 20.30 7.56 0.65
C MET A 1 20.39 9.00 0.19
N THR A 2 19.83 9.33 -0.98
CA THR A 2 19.85 10.71 -1.52
C THR A 2 19.06 11.67 -0.62
N THR A 3 19.33 12.98 -0.71
CA THR A 3 18.59 14.02 0.02
C THR A 3 17.09 13.98 -0.29
N GLU A 4 16.74 13.72 -1.55
CA GLU A 4 15.35 13.58 -1.99
C GLU A 4 14.68 12.37 -1.34
N ASN A 5 15.31 11.20 -1.37
CA ASN A 5 14.77 9.98 -0.76
C ASN A 5 14.66 10.11 0.77
N ARG A 6 15.56 10.86 1.41
CA ARG A 6 15.45 11.19 2.84
C ARG A 6 14.22 12.05 3.13
N ALA A 7 14.02 13.12 2.35
CA ALA A 7 12.84 13.98 2.50
C ALA A 7 11.53 13.21 2.22
N LEU A 8 11.56 12.28 1.26
CA LEU A 8 10.45 11.38 0.99
C LEU A 8 10.18 10.43 2.17
N LEU A 9 11.22 9.86 2.78
CA LEU A 9 11.10 8.96 3.92
C LEU A 9 10.43 9.65 5.12
N GLU A 10 10.81 10.90 5.40
CA GLU A 10 10.19 11.70 6.46
C GLU A 10 8.70 11.96 6.19
N ARG A 11 8.34 12.30 4.94
CA ARG A 11 6.93 12.48 4.55
C ARG A 11 6.14 11.19 4.66
N PHE A 12 6.73 10.05 4.29
CA PHE A 12 6.13 8.73 4.43
C PHE A 12 5.88 8.40 5.92
N ARG A 13 6.90 8.56 6.78
CA ARG A 13 6.81 8.29 8.22
C ARG A 13 5.79 9.19 8.93
N ALA A 14 5.63 10.42 8.44
CA ALA A 14 4.61 11.37 8.91
C ALA A 14 3.19 11.09 8.39
N GLY A 15 2.95 9.96 7.71
CA GLY A 15 1.62 9.55 7.23
C GLY A 15 1.06 10.44 6.12
N LYS A 16 1.91 11.19 5.40
CA LYS A 16 1.43 12.07 4.32
C LYS A 16 1.07 11.26 3.09
N LYS A 17 -0.18 11.40 2.61
CA LYS A 17 -0.70 10.69 1.42
C LYS A 17 0.22 10.81 0.19
N VAL A 18 0.73 12.01 -0.07
CA VAL A 18 1.68 12.26 -1.18
C VAL A 18 3.01 11.53 -0.96
N GLY A 19 3.48 11.45 0.29
CA GLY A 19 4.67 10.68 0.65
C GLY A 19 4.49 9.19 0.39
N LEU A 20 3.34 8.62 0.78
CA LEU A 20 2.97 7.23 0.49
C LEU A 20 2.93 6.96 -1.02
N ALA A 21 2.22 7.78 -1.79
CA ALA A 21 2.09 7.59 -3.24
C ALA A 21 3.47 7.61 -3.95
N ARG A 22 4.34 8.56 -3.58
CA ARG A 22 5.69 8.65 -4.14
C ARG A 22 6.60 7.50 -3.69
N ALA A 23 6.46 7.02 -2.46
CA ALA A 23 7.17 5.85 -1.96
C ALA A 23 6.79 4.58 -2.74
N ILE A 24 5.50 4.38 -3.01
CA ILE A 24 5.01 3.28 -3.86
C ILE A 24 5.67 3.36 -5.24
N SER A 25 5.58 4.51 -5.93
CA SER A 25 6.20 4.67 -7.26
C SER A 25 7.72 4.47 -7.25
N LEU A 26 8.43 4.94 -6.22
CA LEU A 26 9.87 4.73 -6.10
C LEU A 26 10.23 3.23 -6.10
N VAL A 27 9.46 2.44 -5.35
CA VAL A 27 9.68 1.00 -5.18
C VAL A 27 9.20 0.22 -6.41
N GLU A 28 8.00 0.49 -6.91
CA GLU A 28 7.43 -0.21 -8.07
C GLU A 28 8.23 0.03 -9.35
N ASP A 29 8.70 1.26 -9.58
CA ASP A 29 9.52 1.59 -10.77
C ASP A 29 10.99 1.16 -10.63
N GLY A 30 11.41 0.64 -9.47
CA GLY A 30 12.80 0.25 -9.21
C GLY A 30 13.81 1.40 -9.34
N ARG A 31 13.41 2.64 -9.01
CA ARG A 31 14.26 3.83 -9.23
C ARG A 31 15.54 3.79 -8.37
N PRO A 32 16.61 4.49 -8.77
CA PRO A 32 17.85 4.52 -7.99
C PRO A 32 17.65 4.81 -6.49
N GLY A 33 18.21 3.95 -5.65
CA GLY A 33 18.09 4.04 -4.19
C GLY A 33 16.84 3.42 -3.58
N PHE A 34 15.97 2.73 -4.36
CA PHE A 34 14.77 2.09 -3.83
C PHE A 34 15.07 1.01 -2.77
N GLN A 35 16.13 0.21 -2.92
CA GLN A 35 16.49 -0.85 -1.97
C GLN A 35 16.84 -0.28 -0.60
N GLU A 36 17.70 0.74 -0.56
CA GLU A 36 18.09 1.41 0.68
C GLU A 36 16.88 2.08 1.35
N PHE A 37 16.02 2.72 0.55
CA PHE A 37 14.77 3.32 1.04
C PHE A 37 13.83 2.27 1.63
N LEU A 38 13.68 1.11 0.97
CA LEU A 38 12.84 0.01 1.44
C LEU A 38 13.37 -0.56 2.77
N HIS A 39 14.70 -0.77 2.88
CA HIS A 39 15.32 -1.18 4.14
C HIS A 39 15.01 -0.18 5.27
N ALA A 40 15.17 1.12 5.02
CA ALA A 40 14.89 2.16 6.03
C ALA A 40 13.42 2.21 6.49
N ILE A 41 12.46 1.81 5.63
CA ILE A 41 11.06 1.62 6.02
C ILE A 41 10.90 0.39 6.91
N LEU A 42 11.51 -0.73 6.51
CA LEU A 42 11.37 -2.02 7.18
C LEU A 42 12.05 -2.09 8.55
N GLU A 43 12.99 -1.19 8.85
CA GLU A 43 13.61 -1.05 10.18
C GLU A 43 12.61 -0.65 11.28
N ASN A 44 11.54 0.07 10.93
CA ASN A 44 10.53 0.54 11.89
C ASN A 44 9.12 0.22 11.36
N PRO A 45 8.76 -1.08 11.27
CA PRO A 45 7.52 -1.48 10.67
C PRO A 45 6.34 -1.09 11.55
N ARG A 46 5.27 -0.57 10.93
CA ARG A 46 3.97 -0.45 11.60
C ARG A 46 3.24 -1.78 11.48
N PHE A 47 2.83 -2.33 12.61
CA PHE A 47 2.00 -3.54 12.62
C PHE A 47 0.55 -3.17 12.34
N ALA A 48 -0.05 -3.84 11.36
CA ALA A 48 -1.47 -3.76 11.04
C ALA A 48 -2.03 -5.18 10.90
N LYS A 49 -3.30 -5.37 11.27
CA LYS A 49 -4.02 -6.60 10.97
C LYS A 49 -4.17 -6.72 9.45
N ARG A 50 -3.79 -7.87 8.89
CA ARG A 50 -3.84 -8.15 7.44
C ARG A 50 -4.85 -9.25 7.19
N VAL A 51 -5.82 -8.98 6.32
CA VAL A 51 -6.89 -9.92 5.96
C VAL A 51 -6.89 -10.09 4.44
N GLY A 52 -6.74 -11.33 3.97
CA GLY A 52 -6.86 -11.67 2.55
C GLY A 52 -8.31 -11.95 2.17
N LEU A 53 -8.78 -11.36 1.09
CA LEU A 53 -10.11 -11.60 0.53
C LEU A 53 -9.97 -12.19 -0.87
N THR A 54 -10.60 -13.34 -1.10
CA THR A 54 -10.57 -14.07 -2.37
C THR A 54 -11.95 -14.64 -2.69
N GLY A 55 -12.16 -15.06 -3.93
CA GLY A 55 -13.43 -15.60 -4.43
C GLY A 55 -13.62 -15.35 -5.93
N PRO A 56 -14.58 -16.03 -6.58
CA PRO A 56 -14.78 -15.94 -8.02
C PRO A 56 -15.26 -14.53 -8.47
N PRO A 57 -15.16 -14.18 -9.77
CA PRO A 57 -15.80 -12.99 -10.32
C PRO A 57 -17.29 -12.94 -9.96
N GLY A 58 -17.81 -11.76 -9.65
CA GLY A 58 -19.23 -11.60 -9.25
C GLY A 58 -19.59 -12.00 -7.83
N ALA A 59 -18.68 -12.60 -7.03
CA ALA A 59 -18.96 -13.02 -5.64
C ALA A 59 -19.20 -11.88 -4.63
N GLY A 60 -19.31 -10.63 -5.07
CA GLY A 60 -19.54 -9.48 -4.17
C GLY A 60 -18.32 -9.03 -3.36
N LYS A 61 -17.10 -9.47 -3.72
CA LYS A 61 -15.85 -9.12 -3.00
C LYS A 61 -15.69 -7.61 -2.80
N SER A 62 -15.90 -6.81 -3.84
CA SER A 62 -15.78 -5.35 -3.76
C SER A 62 -16.82 -4.74 -2.82
N SER A 63 -18.06 -5.27 -2.82
CA SER A 63 -19.12 -4.86 -1.90
C SER A 63 -18.75 -5.17 -0.45
N LEU A 64 -18.18 -6.36 -0.21
CA LEU A 64 -17.69 -6.76 1.12
C LEU A 64 -16.53 -5.88 1.59
N VAL A 65 -15.53 -5.62 0.72
CA VAL A 65 -14.42 -4.70 1.00
C VAL A 65 -14.94 -3.32 1.38
N ALA A 66 -15.90 -2.79 0.62
CA ALA A 66 -16.49 -1.48 0.89
C ALA A 66 -17.24 -1.45 2.24
N ALA A 67 -18.01 -2.49 2.56
CA ALA A 67 -18.73 -2.60 3.83
C ALA A 67 -17.76 -2.70 5.02
N LEU A 68 -16.74 -3.55 4.92
CA LEU A 68 -15.70 -3.68 5.96
C LEU A 68 -14.94 -2.36 6.16
N THR A 69 -14.57 -1.70 5.06
CA THR A 69 -13.87 -0.40 5.12
C THR A 69 -14.71 0.64 5.86
N ARG A 70 -16.02 0.71 5.59
CA ARG A 70 -16.93 1.61 6.32
C ARG A 70 -16.98 1.26 7.80
N ALA A 71 -17.22 -0.01 8.13
CA ALA A 71 -17.33 -0.47 9.52
C ALA A 71 -16.07 -0.14 10.34
N TYR A 72 -14.86 -0.36 9.81
CA TYR A 72 -13.63 -0.02 10.52
C TYR A 72 -13.39 1.49 10.62
N ARG A 73 -13.75 2.25 9.60
CA ARG A 73 -13.67 3.72 9.68
C ARG A 73 -14.63 4.31 10.70
N ASP A 74 -15.81 3.71 10.89
CA ASP A 74 -16.77 4.11 11.93
C ASP A 74 -16.22 3.84 13.34
N LEU A 75 -15.27 2.90 13.47
CA LEU A 75 -14.49 2.65 14.68
C LEU A 75 -13.25 3.57 14.81
N SER A 76 -13.10 4.57 13.93
CA SER A 76 -11.93 5.46 13.86
C SER A 76 -10.60 4.76 13.55
N GLU A 77 -10.64 3.58 12.92
CA GLU A 77 -9.44 2.84 12.48
C GLU A 77 -8.96 3.32 11.11
N GLU A 78 -7.64 3.25 10.88
CA GLU A 78 -7.04 3.47 9.57
C GLU A 78 -7.12 2.19 8.72
N VAL A 79 -7.63 2.32 7.48
CA VAL A 79 -7.80 1.18 6.56
C VAL A 79 -7.02 1.42 5.27
N GLY A 80 -6.15 0.47 4.93
CA GLY A 80 -5.50 0.36 3.62
C GLY A 80 -6.06 -0.82 2.83
N VAL A 81 -6.36 -0.60 1.55
CA VAL A 81 -6.79 -1.66 0.63
C VAL A 81 -5.73 -1.80 -0.46
N VAL A 82 -5.19 -3.01 -0.60
CA VAL A 82 -4.24 -3.35 -1.67
C VAL A 82 -4.90 -4.39 -2.56
N ALA A 83 -5.08 -4.05 -3.84
CA ALA A 83 -5.56 -4.99 -4.84
C ALA A 83 -4.38 -5.76 -5.42
N VAL A 84 -4.50 -7.08 -5.50
CA VAL A 84 -3.56 -7.95 -6.19
C VAL A 84 -4.28 -8.52 -7.40
N ASP A 85 -3.91 -8.06 -8.58
CA ASP A 85 -4.42 -8.58 -9.85
C ASP A 85 -3.31 -9.41 -10.52
N PRO A 86 -3.35 -10.75 -10.46
CA PRO A 86 -2.46 -11.57 -11.25
C PRO A 86 -2.87 -11.36 -12.71
N THR A 87 -2.13 -10.49 -13.41
CA THR A 87 -2.29 -10.18 -14.85
C THR A 87 -3.01 -11.27 -15.63
N SER A 88 -4.17 -10.92 -16.20
CA SER A 88 -4.90 -11.74 -17.17
C SER A 88 -3.96 -12.19 -18.31
N PRO A 89 -3.81 -13.50 -18.60
CA PRO A 89 -2.93 -13.99 -19.66
C PRO A 89 -3.57 -13.92 -21.05
N TYR A 90 -4.56 -13.06 -21.30
CA TYR A 90 -5.11 -12.88 -22.65
C TYR A 90 -4.44 -11.73 -23.38
N SER A 91 -3.36 -12.10 -24.07
CA SER A 91 -2.94 -11.47 -25.32
C SER A 91 -4.11 -11.41 -26.30
N GLY A 92 -4.34 -10.23 -26.86
CA GLY A 92 -5.07 -9.98 -28.08
C GLY A 92 -4.35 -8.90 -28.86
#